data_AF-A0A957URN6-F1
#
_entry.id   AF-A0A957URN6-F1
#
_cell.length_a   1.000
_cell.length_b   1.000
_cell.length_c   1.000
_cell.angle_alpha   90.00
_cell.angle_beta   90.00
_cell.angle_gamma   90.00
#
_symmetry.space_group_name_H-M   'P 1'
#
loop_
_entity.id
_entity.type
_entity.pdbx_description
1 polymer ?
#
loop_
_entity_poly.entity_id
_entity_poly.type
_entity_poly.pdbx_seq_one_letter_code
_entity_poly.pdbx_strand_id
1 'polypeptide(L)'
;FDRIIIIDGHGSNEHLCEFIARRATLETDALVASTIWTNLAIEAFEAVRDSGFGGAAHACEMETSAYLYLEPSRVQMDKAQDHYGGAAGKEGSKFLKVDLTKGWGPMKLVRWTSSATPHGVSGAPTLATAEKGKATIGGAAENLVAFMREFRALAKGERVDHRVVKPALPQLPNLD
;
A
#
# COMPACT_ATOMS: atom_id res chain seq x y z
N PHE A 1 -22.37 -8.89 4.93
CA PHE A 1 -21.57 -8.93 3.70
C PHE A 1 -20.62 -10.11 3.81
N ASP A 2 -20.50 -10.94 2.78
CA ASP A 2 -19.72 -12.20 2.85
C ASP A 2 -18.36 -12.12 2.17
N ARG A 3 -18.12 -11.02 1.46
CA ARG A 3 -16.88 -10.71 0.74
C ARG A 3 -16.54 -9.25 0.97
N ILE A 4 -15.35 -9.00 1.49
CA ILE A 4 -14.89 -7.66 1.86
C ILE A 4 -13.50 -7.47 1.28
N ILE A 5 -13.24 -6.29 0.73
CA ILE A 5 -11.91 -5.89 0.28
C ILE A 5 -11.52 -4.63 1.06
N ILE A 6 -10.39 -4.69 1.77
CA ILE A 6 -9.77 -3.55 2.44
C ILE A 6 -8.76 -2.94 1.48
N ILE A 7 -8.99 -1.69 1.06
CA ILE A 7 -8.04 -0.92 0.24
C ILE A 7 -7.36 0.09 1.14
N ASP A 8 -6.08 -0.14 1.41
CA ASP A 8 -5.25 0.73 2.23
C ASP A 8 -4.54 1.80 1.40
N GLY A 9 -4.28 2.93 2.05
CA GLY A 9 -3.58 4.10 1.50
C GLY A 9 -2.16 4.28 2.03
N HIS A 10 -1.73 3.51 3.06
CA HIS A 10 -0.51 3.82 3.80
C HIS A 10 0.26 2.56 4.22
N GLY A 11 1.47 2.37 3.68
CA GLY A 11 2.24 1.13 3.83
C GLY A 11 2.47 0.61 5.27
N SER A 12 2.46 1.49 6.29
CA SER A 12 2.55 1.04 7.68
C SER A 12 1.31 0.28 8.17
N ASN A 13 0.18 0.40 7.48
CA ASN A 13 -1.06 -0.33 7.80
C ASN A 13 -1.13 -1.70 7.12
N GLU A 14 -0.31 -1.97 6.10
CA GLU A 14 -0.47 -3.17 5.25
C GLU A 14 -0.52 -4.47 6.08
N HIS A 15 0.42 -4.62 7.03
CA HIS A 15 0.46 -5.78 7.93
C HIS A 15 -0.71 -5.81 8.94
N LEU A 16 -1.26 -4.66 9.32
CA LEU A 16 -2.44 -4.58 10.18
C LEU A 16 -3.71 -4.95 9.40
N CYS A 17 -3.88 -4.44 8.19
CA CYS A 17 -4.98 -4.79 7.30
C CYS A 17 -4.98 -6.28 6.98
N GLU A 18 -3.80 -6.85 6.73
CA GLU A 18 -3.63 -8.28 6.48
C GLU A 18 -3.96 -9.12 7.72
N PHE A 19 -3.53 -8.68 8.90
CA PHE A 19 -3.90 -9.32 10.17
C PHE A 19 -5.41 -9.26 10.44
N ILE A 20 -6.05 -8.10 10.19
CA ILE A 20 -7.50 -7.91 10.31
C ILE A 20 -8.24 -8.86 9.37
N ALA A 21 -7.81 -8.93 8.09
CA ALA A 21 -8.42 -9.79 7.09
C ALA A 21 -8.36 -11.28 7.48
N ARG A 22 -7.21 -11.73 7.98
CA ARG A 22 -7.02 -13.09 8.52
C ARG A 22 -7.95 -13.36 9.70
N ARG A 23 -7.97 -12.49 10.70
CA ARG A 23 -8.83 -12.67 11.89
C ARG A 23 -10.31 -12.70 11.52
N ALA A 24 -10.76 -11.76 10.70
CA ALA A 24 -12.14 -11.73 10.23
C ALA A 24 -12.53 -13.03 9.51
N THR A 25 -11.65 -13.57 8.66
CA THR A 25 -11.87 -14.84 7.96
C THR A 25 -11.88 -16.05 8.91
N LEU A 26 -11.14 -16.00 10.02
CA LEU A 26 -11.09 -17.08 11.01
C LEU A 26 -12.25 -17.05 12.01
N GLU A 27 -12.75 -15.86 12.33
CA GLU A 27 -13.76 -15.61 13.38
C GLU A 27 -15.17 -15.46 12.81
N THR A 28 -15.30 -15.26 11.50
CA THR A 28 -16.59 -15.16 10.81
C THR A 28 -16.61 -16.08 9.60
N ASP A 29 -17.71 -16.07 8.86
CA ASP A 29 -17.76 -16.70 7.54
C ASP A 29 -17.33 -15.75 6.43
N ALA A 30 -17.00 -14.48 6.64
CA ALA A 30 -16.63 -13.59 5.54
C ALA A 30 -15.27 -13.96 4.92
N LEU A 31 -15.14 -13.85 3.60
CA LEU A 31 -13.83 -13.78 2.96
C LEU A 31 -13.38 -12.31 2.94
N VAL A 32 -12.21 -12.05 3.52
CA VAL A 32 -11.67 -10.70 3.57
C VAL A 32 -10.32 -10.68 2.85
N ALA A 33 -10.23 -9.85 1.82
CA ALA A 33 -8.99 -9.54 1.13
C ALA A 33 -8.50 -8.15 1.57
N SER A 34 -7.19 -7.93 1.52
CA SER A 34 -6.59 -6.63 1.80
C SER A 34 -5.46 -6.34 0.83
N THR A 35 -5.33 -5.09 0.41
CA THR A 35 -4.18 -4.61 -0.38
C THR A 35 -3.96 -3.13 -0.14
N ILE A 36 -2.74 -2.64 -0.37
CA ILE A 36 -2.49 -1.21 -0.56
C ILE A 36 -2.64 -0.88 -2.05
N TRP A 37 -3.24 0.28 -2.36
CA TRP A 37 -3.54 0.65 -3.75
C TRP A 37 -2.32 0.65 -4.69
N THR A 38 -1.12 0.93 -4.15
CA THR A 38 0.13 0.95 -4.91
C THR A 38 0.48 -0.42 -5.50
N ASN A 39 0.11 -1.52 -4.84
CA ASN A 39 0.32 -2.89 -5.36
C ASN A 39 -0.49 -3.13 -6.66
N LEU A 40 -1.61 -2.43 -6.84
CA LEU A 40 -2.44 -2.52 -8.04
C LEU A 40 -1.95 -1.60 -9.16
N ALA A 41 -1.03 -0.66 -8.85
CA ALA A 41 -0.56 0.36 -9.78
C ALA A 41 0.82 0.06 -10.39
N ILE A 42 1.48 -1.03 -9.98
CA ILE A 42 2.91 -1.28 -10.25
C ILE A 42 3.25 -1.16 -11.74
N GLU A 43 2.57 -1.92 -12.60
CA GLU A 43 2.86 -1.94 -14.05
C GLU A 43 2.59 -0.57 -14.69
N ALA A 44 1.43 0.02 -14.38
CA ALA A 44 1.03 1.31 -14.93
C ALA A 44 1.98 2.44 -14.54
N PHE A 45 2.45 2.44 -13.28
CA PHE A 45 3.43 3.43 -12.83
C PHE A 45 4.82 3.19 -13.43
N GLU A 46 5.33 1.95 -13.42
CA GLU A 46 6.67 1.67 -13.99
C GLU A 46 6.76 2.03 -15.48
N ALA A 47 5.65 1.94 -16.23
CA ALA A 47 5.59 2.36 -17.63
C ALA A 47 5.80 3.88 -17.84
N VAL A 48 5.53 4.71 -16.83
CA VAL A 48 5.59 6.17 -16.90
C VAL A 48 6.57 6.79 -15.89
N ARG A 49 7.27 5.95 -15.14
CA ARG A 49 8.18 6.34 -14.07
C ARG A 49 9.47 6.91 -14.64
N ASP A 50 9.89 8.07 -14.14
CA ASP A 50 11.20 8.66 -14.44
C ASP A 50 12.23 8.37 -13.35
N SER A 51 11.80 8.24 -12.09
CA SER A 51 12.75 8.07 -10.99
C SER A 51 13.43 6.69 -10.96
N GLY A 52 14.69 6.68 -10.53
CA GLY A 52 15.40 5.44 -10.20
C GLY A 52 14.87 4.77 -8.93
N PHE A 53 15.49 3.64 -8.56
CA PHE A 53 15.18 2.93 -7.31
C PHE A 53 15.23 3.88 -6.09
N GLY A 54 14.23 3.82 -5.23
CA GLY A 54 14.10 4.68 -4.05
C GLY A 54 13.43 6.04 -4.34
N GLY A 55 13.16 6.36 -5.61
CA GLY A 55 12.41 7.54 -6.02
C GLY A 55 10.90 7.46 -5.77
N ALA A 56 10.39 6.27 -5.43
CA ALA A 56 9.00 6.02 -5.10
C ALA A 56 8.89 5.34 -3.72
N ALA A 57 8.78 6.10 -2.62
CA ALA A 57 8.58 5.52 -1.27
C ALA A 57 7.53 6.26 -0.42
N HIS A 58 7.66 7.59 -0.22
CA HIS A 58 6.70 8.43 0.50
C HIS A 58 6.76 9.89 0.05
N ALA A 59 5.60 10.54 -0.13
CA ALA A 59 5.45 11.85 -0.78
C ALA A 59 6.28 11.93 -2.06
N CYS A 60 6.28 10.83 -2.81
CA CYS A 60 7.24 10.56 -3.88
C CYS A 60 6.64 10.85 -5.26
N GLU A 61 7.32 10.45 -6.34
CA GLU A 61 6.84 10.62 -7.71
C GLU A 61 5.42 10.04 -7.91
N MET A 62 5.19 8.78 -7.49
CA MET A 62 3.89 8.10 -7.64
C MET A 62 2.77 8.82 -6.88
N GLU A 63 2.93 9.02 -5.56
CA GLU A 63 1.90 9.61 -4.70
C GLU A 63 1.59 11.07 -5.09
N THR A 64 2.63 11.85 -5.40
CA THR A 64 2.45 13.25 -5.83
C THR A 64 1.76 13.31 -7.19
N SER A 65 2.12 12.42 -8.13
CA SER A 65 1.45 12.34 -9.44
C SER A 65 -0.03 11.97 -9.27
N ALA A 66 -0.33 10.97 -8.44
CA ALA A 66 -1.71 10.58 -8.13
C ALA A 66 -2.51 11.77 -7.56
N TYR A 67 -1.93 12.53 -6.63
CA TYR A 67 -2.62 13.69 -6.04
C TYR A 67 -2.79 14.84 -7.06
N LEU A 68 -1.80 15.09 -7.91
CA LEU A 68 -1.90 16.07 -9.00
C LEU A 68 -3.03 15.74 -9.99
N TYR A 69 -3.25 14.45 -10.28
CA TYR A 69 -4.36 14.03 -11.12
C TYR A 69 -5.72 14.22 -10.45
N LEU A 70 -5.83 13.86 -9.17
CA LEU A 70 -7.11 13.88 -8.45
C LEU A 70 -7.53 15.28 -8.01
N GLU A 71 -6.59 16.07 -7.51
CA GLU A 71 -6.87 17.39 -6.94
C GLU A 71 -5.61 18.28 -7.01
N PRO A 72 -5.26 18.80 -8.20
CA PRO A 72 -4.02 19.55 -8.41
C PRO A 72 -3.93 20.80 -7.53
N SER A 73 -5.06 21.42 -7.18
CA SER A 73 -5.09 22.64 -6.36
C SER A 73 -4.55 22.43 -4.93
N ARG A 74 -4.44 21.17 -4.47
CA ARG A 74 -3.92 20.80 -3.16
C ARG A 74 -2.44 20.44 -3.16
N VAL A 75 -1.79 20.43 -4.32
CA VAL A 75 -0.37 20.08 -4.44
C VAL A 75 0.46 21.35 -4.70
N GLN A 76 1.29 21.71 -3.72
CA GLN A 76 2.20 22.85 -3.81
C GLN A 76 3.51 22.42 -4.49
N MET A 77 3.46 22.22 -5.81
CA MET A 77 4.61 21.73 -6.59
C MET A 77 5.82 22.67 -6.54
N ASP A 78 5.61 23.97 -6.31
CA ASP A 78 6.67 24.95 -6.06
C ASP A 78 7.51 24.64 -4.81
N LYS A 79 7.00 23.80 -3.91
CA LYS A 79 7.68 23.35 -2.68
C LYS A 79 8.19 21.92 -2.75
N ALA A 80 7.99 21.22 -3.86
CA ALA A 80 8.43 19.84 -4.03
C ALA A 80 9.96 19.74 -3.97
N GLN A 81 10.47 18.83 -3.15
CA GLN A 81 11.90 18.58 -2.99
C GLN A 81 12.15 17.08 -2.94
N ASP A 82 13.13 16.62 -3.70
CA ASP A 82 13.55 15.23 -3.69
C ASP A 82 14.37 14.91 -2.45
N HIS A 83 14.17 13.71 -1.90
CA HIS A 83 14.97 13.18 -0.80
C HIS A 83 15.01 11.66 -0.86
N TYR A 84 16.16 11.07 -1.19
CA TYR A 84 16.31 9.63 -1.29
C TYR A 84 16.67 8.99 0.06
N GLY A 85 16.15 7.79 0.31
CA GLY A 85 16.15 7.20 1.66
C GLY A 85 15.06 7.82 2.53
N GLY A 86 15.06 7.55 3.85
CA GLY A 86 14.04 8.08 4.75
C GLY A 86 13.87 7.25 6.00
N ALA A 87 12.68 7.26 6.62
CA ALA A 87 12.43 6.52 7.86
C ALA A 87 12.72 5.01 7.75
N ALA A 88 12.45 4.45 6.57
CA ALA A 88 12.54 3.03 6.31
C ALA A 88 13.65 2.63 5.30
N GLY A 89 14.15 3.57 4.49
CA GLY A 89 15.20 3.35 3.50
C GLY A 89 16.51 4.05 3.83
N LYS A 90 17.64 3.52 3.39
CA LYS A 90 18.94 4.21 3.43
C LYS A 90 19.59 4.09 2.06
N GLU A 91 19.94 5.23 1.46
CA GLU A 91 20.61 5.27 0.17
C GLU A 91 21.90 4.44 0.18
N GLY A 92 22.15 3.68 -0.90
CA GLY A 92 23.29 2.78 -1.03
C GLY A 92 23.28 1.54 -0.13
N SER A 93 22.28 1.36 0.75
CA SER A 93 22.22 0.19 1.63
C SER A 93 21.83 -1.06 0.86
N LYS A 94 22.56 -2.15 1.08
CA LYS A 94 22.15 -3.48 0.59
C LYS A 94 20.97 -4.07 1.39
N PHE A 95 20.73 -3.57 2.60
CA PHE A 95 19.75 -4.14 3.53
C PHE A 95 18.49 -3.30 3.70
N LEU A 96 18.67 -1.97 3.77
CA LEU A 96 17.61 -1.00 4.09
C LEU A 96 17.18 -0.29 2.81
N LYS A 97 16.40 -1.00 2.00
CA LYS A 97 15.87 -0.51 0.72
C LYS A 97 14.36 -0.38 0.81
N VAL A 98 13.79 0.66 0.19
CA VAL A 98 12.35 0.87 0.13
C VAL A 98 12.02 1.47 -1.22
N ASP A 99 11.06 0.84 -1.89
CA ASP A 99 10.45 1.33 -3.12
C ASP A 99 9.04 0.71 -3.24
N LEU A 100 8.05 1.52 -3.60
CA LEU A 100 6.63 1.10 -3.68
C LEU A 100 6.38 0.07 -4.78
N THR A 101 7.21 0.03 -5.82
CA THR A 101 7.06 -0.94 -6.93
C THR A 101 8.19 -1.94 -6.99
N LYS A 102 9.39 -1.56 -6.53
CA LYS A 102 10.59 -2.44 -6.55
C LYS A 102 10.83 -3.16 -5.22
N GLY A 103 9.99 -2.89 -4.23
CA GLY A 103 9.92 -3.63 -2.98
C GLY A 103 10.94 -3.19 -1.92
N TRP A 104 10.93 -3.95 -0.83
CA TRP A 104 11.74 -3.71 0.35
C TRP A 104 13.04 -4.52 0.33
N GLY A 105 14.07 -3.98 0.98
CA GLY A 105 15.28 -4.72 1.30
C GLY A 105 14.99 -5.82 2.33
N PRO A 106 15.96 -6.73 2.56
CA PRO A 106 15.77 -7.88 3.44
C PRO A 106 15.48 -7.49 4.89
N MET A 107 15.83 -6.28 5.33
CA MET A 107 15.64 -5.81 6.70
C MET A 107 14.63 -4.66 6.75
N LYS A 108 13.61 -4.79 7.60
CA LYS A 108 12.64 -3.73 7.90
C LYS A 108 13.07 -3.02 9.17
N LEU A 109 13.59 -1.80 9.04
CA LEU A 109 13.93 -0.93 10.17
C LEU A 109 13.07 0.33 10.09
N VAL A 110 12.26 0.57 11.11
CA VAL A 110 11.48 1.81 11.24
C VAL A 110 12.24 2.77 12.13
N ARG A 111 12.73 3.87 11.55
CA ARG A 111 13.34 4.98 12.29
C ARG A 111 12.31 6.09 12.53
N TRP A 112 12.65 7.02 13.41
CA TRP A 112 11.87 8.23 13.58
C TRP A 112 11.91 9.04 12.28
N THR A 113 10.75 9.30 11.67
CA THR A 113 10.67 10.02 10.39
C THR A 113 11.38 11.38 10.46
N SER A 114 11.21 12.10 11.58
CA SER A 114 11.84 13.39 11.82
C SER A 114 13.38 13.35 11.86
N SER A 115 13.99 12.20 12.17
CA SER A 115 15.45 12.06 12.15
C SER A 115 15.99 11.57 10.81
N ALA A 116 15.11 11.12 9.90
CA ALA A 116 15.50 10.46 8.66
C ALA A 116 15.11 11.23 7.39
N THR A 117 14.14 12.16 7.49
CA THR A 117 13.67 12.99 6.37
C THR A 117 13.56 14.45 6.84
N PRO A 118 14.29 15.41 6.23
CA PRO A 118 14.20 16.82 6.58
C PRO A 118 12.81 17.44 6.32
N HIS A 119 12.09 16.94 5.32
CA HIS A 119 10.83 17.52 4.84
C HIS A 119 9.67 16.51 4.78
N GLY A 120 9.85 15.31 5.36
CA GLY A 120 8.88 14.22 5.27
C GLY A 120 8.90 13.41 3.98
N VAL A 121 9.62 13.86 2.94
CA VAL A 121 9.74 13.17 1.65
C VAL A 121 10.72 11.99 1.73
N SER A 122 10.37 10.91 1.03
CA SER A 122 11.22 9.77 0.69
C SER A 122 10.98 9.39 -0.78
N GLY A 123 11.71 10.02 -1.69
CA GLY A 123 11.57 9.81 -3.13
C GLY A 123 11.72 11.11 -3.94
N ALA A 124 11.14 11.11 -5.14
CA ALA A 124 11.35 12.16 -6.14
C ALA A 124 10.04 12.85 -6.59
N PRO A 125 9.36 13.62 -5.72
CA PRO A 125 8.14 14.33 -6.08
C PRO A 125 8.33 15.37 -7.19
N THR A 126 9.54 15.89 -7.41
CA THR A 126 9.78 16.90 -8.48
C THR A 126 9.56 16.34 -9.88
N LEU A 127 9.58 15.01 -10.04
CA LEU A 127 9.31 14.31 -11.31
C LEU A 127 7.83 14.02 -11.52
N ALA A 128 6.96 14.39 -10.58
CA ALA A 128 5.54 14.07 -10.63
C ALA A 128 4.78 14.92 -11.65
N THR A 129 3.82 14.29 -12.35
CA THR A 129 2.90 14.99 -13.25
C THR A 129 1.47 14.46 -13.13
N ALA A 130 0.49 15.26 -13.53
CA ALA A 130 -0.91 14.83 -13.53
C ALA A 130 -1.16 13.69 -14.54
N GLU A 131 -0.44 13.66 -15.66
CA GLU A 131 -0.53 12.61 -16.68
C GLU A 131 -0.08 11.26 -16.12
N LYS A 132 1.03 11.23 -15.36
CA LYS A 132 1.50 10.04 -14.65
C LYS A 132 0.46 9.58 -13.62
N GLY A 133 -0.15 10.53 -12.92
CA GLY A 133 -1.22 10.26 -11.96
C GLY A 133 -2.43 9.60 -12.59
N LYS A 134 -2.86 10.09 -13.76
CA LYS A 134 -3.95 9.52 -14.53
C LYS A 134 -3.67 8.07 -14.94
N ALA A 135 -2.48 7.81 -15.49
CA ALA A 135 -2.07 6.46 -15.88
C ALA A 135 -2.02 5.51 -14.66
N THR A 136 -1.40 5.96 -13.58
CA THR A 136 -1.24 5.19 -12.33
C THR A 136 -2.59 4.84 -11.69
N ILE A 137 -3.45 5.85 -11.48
CA ILE A 137 -4.78 5.65 -10.86
C ILE A 137 -5.70 4.84 -11.78
N GLY A 138 -5.63 5.05 -13.09
CA GLY A 138 -6.34 4.24 -14.08
C GLY A 138 -5.98 2.76 -13.98
N GLY A 139 -4.68 2.44 -14.01
CA GLY A 139 -4.20 1.06 -13.88
C GLY A 139 -4.59 0.40 -12.55
N ALA A 140 -4.50 1.14 -11.43
CA ALA A 140 -4.96 0.65 -10.14
C ALA A 140 -6.48 0.35 -10.12
N ALA A 141 -7.29 1.23 -10.70
CA ALA A 141 -8.74 1.05 -10.77
C ALA A 141 -9.12 -0.15 -11.65
N GLU A 142 -8.46 -0.32 -12.80
CA GLU A 142 -8.67 -1.46 -13.70
C GLU A 142 -8.34 -2.78 -13.01
N ASN A 143 -7.19 -2.86 -12.34
CA ASN A 143 -6.77 -4.04 -11.59
C ASN A 143 -7.70 -4.34 -10.40
N LEU A 144 -8.17 -3.30 -9.69
CA LEU A 144 -9.15 -3.48 -8.62
C LEU A 144 -10.47 -4.07 -9.16
N VAL A 145 -11.00 -3.52 -10.25
CA VAL A 145 -12.24 -4.01 -10.86
C VAL A 145 -12.08 -5.45 -11.38
N ALA A 146 -10.93 -5.77 -11.98
CA ALA A 146 -10.61 -7.14 -12.40
C ALA A 146 -10.64 -8.10 -11.20
N PHE A 147 -9.94 -7.75 -10.11
CA PHE A 147 -9.94 -8.56 -8.90
C PHE A 147 -11.33 -8.65 -8.26
N MET A 148 -12.13 -7.58 -8.24
CA MET A 148 -13.50 -7.63 -7.71
C MET A 148 -14.37 -8.64 -8.46
N ARG A 149 -14.22 -8.75 -9.79
CA ARG A 149 -14.94 -9.74 -10.61
C ARG A 149 -14.50 -11.16 -10.29
N GLU A 150 -13.19 -11.39 -10.20
CA GLU A 150 -12.62 -12.68 -9.82
C GLU A 150 -13.03 -13.09 -8.41
N PHE A 151 -12.86 -12.19 -7.43
CA PHE A 151 -13.18 -12.42 -6.04
C PHE A 151 -14.67 -12.69 -5.82
N ARG A 152 -15.55 -12.07 -6.62
CA ARG A 152 -16.99 -12.39 -6.63
C ARG A 152 -17.27 -13.81 -7.13
N ALA A 153 -16.55 -14.27 -8.15
CA ALA A 153 -16.71 -15.59 -8.76
C ALA A 153 -16.05 -16.72 -7.97
N LEU A 154 -15.06 -16.41 -7.13
CA LEU A 154 -14.29 -17.39 -6.36
C LEU A 154 -15.20 -18.21 -5.43
N ALA A 155 -15.21 -19.54 -5.58
CA ALA A 155 -15.91 -20.42 -4.65
C ALA A 155 -15.32 -20.26 -3.24
N LYS A 156 -16.19 -20.09 -2.23
CA LYS A 156 -15.79 -19.77 -0.86
C LYS A 156 -15.15 -20.95 -0.12
N GLY A 157 -15.35 -22.16 -0.63
CA GLY A 157 -15.06 -23.39 0.09
C GLY A 157 -16.01 -23.60 1.28
N GLU A 158 -16.02 -24.81 1.80
CA GLU A 158 -16.67 -25.12 3.09
C GLU A 158 -15.59 -25.23 4.15
N ARG A 159 -15.80 -24.55 5.29
CA ARG A 159 -14.86 -24.60 6.40
C ARG A 159 -14.93 -25.98 7.06
N VAL A 160 -13.83 -26.72 7.02
CA VAL A 160 -13.68 -27.97 7.76
C VAL A 160 -12.83 -27.72 9.01
N ASP A 161 -13.40 -27.94 10.19
CA ASP A 161 -12.68 -27.80 11.45
C ASP A 161 -11.95 -29.09 11.81
N HIS A 162 -10.64 -29.12 11.56
CA HIS A 162 -9.78 -30.25 11.88
C HIS A 162 -9.23 -30.21 13.33
N ARG A 163 -9.61 -29.23 14.15
CA ARG A 163 -9.08 -29.10 15.51
C ARG A 163 -9.73 -30.12 16.45
N VAL A 164 -8.90 -30.84 17.20
CA VAL A 164 -9.33 -31.78 18.25
C VAL A 164 -9.97 -31.03 19.42
N VAL A 165 -9.44 -29.85 19.76
CA VAL A 165 -9.98 -28.95 20.77
C VAL A 165 -10.42 -27.67 20.08
N LYS A 166 -11.70 -27.31 20.22
CA LYS A 166 -12.26 -26.09 19.64
C LYS A 166 -12.06 -24.93 20.64
N PRO A 167 -11.10 -24.02 20.43
CA PRO A 167 -10.99 -22.85 21.28
C PRO A 167 -12.26 -22.01 21.16
N ALA A 168 -12.72 -21.47 22.28
CA ALA A 168 -13.75 -20.44 22.25
C ALA A 168 -13.26 -19.25 21.41
N LEU A 169 -14.18 -18.59 20.69
CA LEU A 169 -13.86 -17.31 20.06
C LEU A 169 -13.39 -16.32 21.15
N PRO A 170 -12.42 -15.46 20.85
CA PRO A 170 -12.01 -14.42 21.79
C PRO A 170 -13.24 -13.61 22.20
N GLN A 171 -13.46 -13.42 23.50
CA GLN A 171 -14.39 -12.39 23.95
C GLN A 171 -13.79 -11.05 23.53
N LEU A 172 -14.44 -10.39 22.56
CA LEU A 172 -14.12 -9.01 22.23
C LEU A 172 -14.48 -8.15 23.46
N PRO A 173 -13.65 -7.15 23.83
CA PRO A 173 -14.01 -6.24 24.90
C PRO A 173 -15.37 -5.61 24.59
N ASN A 174 -16.23 -5.54 25.60
CA ASN A 174 -17.51 -4.87 25.46
C ASN A 174 -17.23 -3.40 25.14
N LEU A 175 -17.79 -2.88 24.04
CA LEU A 175 -17.59 -1.50 23.59
C LEU A 175 -18.57 -0.53 24.28
N ASP A 176 -19.16 -0.94 25.41
CA ASP A 176 -20.06 -0.14 26.25
C ASP A 176 -19.28 0.88 27.09
#